data_AF-A0A3E1P3A4-F1
#
_entry.id   AF-A0A3E1P3A4-F1
#
_cell.length_a   1.000
_cell.length_b   1.000
_cell.length_c   1.000
_cell.angle_alpha   90.00
_cell.angle_beta   90.00
_cell.angle_gamma   90.00
#
_symmetry.space_group_name_H-M   'P 1'
#
loop_
_entity.id
_entity.type
_entity.pdbx_description
1 polymer ?
#
loop_
_entity_poly.entity_id
_entity_poly.type
_entity_poly.pdbx_seq_one_letter_code
_entity_poly.pdbx_strand_id
1 'polypeptide(L)'
;MDPIAIWDEKFHIMKTEVSIAGRGLERLYQFLEDNGIEADVKYHFNHWFLSAEIAAVKLCGDREEIIAILLDYYEERKGKDVEVTINNEETVSFKGKDIAAIRQELNVSKQELAESM
;
A
#
# COMPACT_ATOMS: atom_id res chain seq x y z
N MET A 1 -34.19 -22.71 7.12
CA MET A 1 -33.68 -21.54 6.38
C MET A 1 -32.94 -20.70 7.40
N ASP A 2 -31.64 -20.93 7.51
CA ASP A 2 -30.77 -20.26 8.48
C ASP A 2 -30.56 -18.79 8.10
N PRO A 3 -30.96 -17.82 8.94
CA PRO A 3 -30.78 -16.39 8.66
C PRO A 3 -29.33 -15.91 8.75
N ILE A 4 -28.40 -16.78 9.15
CA ILE A 4 -26.98 -16.44 9.39
C ILE A 4 -26.19 -16.45 8.08
N ALA A 5 -26.62 -17.20 7.06
CA ALA A 5 -25.90 -17.31 5.79
C ALA A 5 -26.01 -16.06 4.89
N ILE A 6 -26.94 -15.13 5.18
CA ILE A 6 -27.18 -13.94 4.34
C ILE A 6 -26.27 -12.76 4.74
N TRP A 7 -25.63 -12.82 5.91
CA TRP A 7 -24.80 -11.73 6.44
C TRP A 7 -23.33 -11.79 5.98
N ASP A 8 -22.83 -12.97 5.61
CA ASP A 8 -21.44 -13.17 5.18
C ASP A 8 -21.18 -12.69 3.73
N GLU A 9 -22.21 -12.67 2.86
CA GLU A 9 -22.06 -12.29 1.45
C GLU A 9 -22.14 -10.78 1.18
N LYS A 10 -22.67 -9.98 2.12
CA LYS A 10 -22.96 -8.54 1.89
C LYS A 10 -21.81 -7.58 2.20
N PHE A 11 -20.78 -8.05 2.89
CA PHE A 11 -19.51 -7.33 3.01
C PHE A 11 -18.43 -8.19 2.36
N HIS A 12 -18.51 -8.36 1.03
CA HIS A 12 -17.26 -8.36 0.27
C HIS A 12 -16.61 -7.01 0.56
N ILE A 13 -15.89 -6.91 1.68
CA ILE A 13 -14.90 -5.86 1.90
C ILE A 13 -14.00 -6.02 0.68
N MET A 14 -14.12 -5.13 -0.30
CA MET A 14 -13.24 -5.12 -1.46
C MET A 14 -11.84 -5.03 -0.87
N LYS A 15 -11.15 -6.17 -0.85
CA LYS A 15 -9.77 -6.23 -0.37
C LYS A 15 -9.00 -5.29 -1.27
N THR A 16 -8.54 -4.19 -0.70
CA THR A 16 -7.79 -3.18 -1.43
C THR A 16 -6.39 -3.72 -1.59
N GLU A 17 -5.92 -3.80 -2.84
CA GLU A 17 -4.54 -4.16 -3.14
C GLU A 17 -3.72 -2.87 -3.22
N VAL A 18 -2.70 -2.74 -2.39
CA VAL A 18 -1.76 -1.62 -2.44
C VAL A 18 -0.38 -2.17 -2.78
N SER A 19 0.13 -1.80 -3.95
CA SER A 19 1.46 -2.13 -4.42
C SER A 19 2.39 -0.94 -4.24
N ILE A 20 3.53 -1.16 -3.61
CA ILE A 20 4.52 -0.13 -3.30
C ILE A 20 5.82 -0.52 -3.97
N ALA A 21 6.19 0.20 -5.03
CA ALA A 21 7.42 -0.02 -5.77
C ALA A 21 8.40 1.12 -5.50
N GLY A 22 9.69 0.82 -5.38
CA GLY A 22 10.69 1.84 -5.12
C GLY A 22 12.00 1.30 -4.56
N ARG A 23 12.86 2.22 -4.10
CA ARG A 23 14.16 1.88 -3.50
C ARG A 23 14.10 1.86 -1.98
N GLY A 24 14.87 0.95 -1.37
CA GLY A 24 15.00 0.87 0.08
C GLY A 24 13.72 0.45 0.79
N LEU A 25 12.99 -0.50 0.20
CA LEU A 25 11.76 -1.11 0.73
C LEU A 25 12.02 -2.17 1.81
N GLU A 26 13.26 -2.61 1.99
CA GLU A 26 13.63 -3.59 3.04
C GLU A 26 13.19 -3.13 4.43
N ARG A 27 13.37 -1.83 4.72
CA ARG A 27 12.91 -1.26 5.99
C ARG A 27 11.39 -1.14 6.10
N LEU A 28 10.68 -1.07 4.97
CA LEU A 28 9.22 -1.09 4.97
C LEU A 28 8.73 -2.50 5.26
N TYR A 29 9.30 -3.49 4.56
CA TYR A 29 9.00 -4.89 4.81
C TYR A 29 9.25 -5.30 6.26
N GLN A 30 10.42 -4.95 6.81
CA GLN A 30 10.73 -5.19 8.23
C GLN A 30 9.71 -4.53 9.16
N PHE A 31 9.31 -3.28 8.89
CA PHE A 31 8.32 -2.57 9.68
C PHE A 31 6.94 -3.27 9.64
N LEU A 32 6.54 -3.79 8.48
CA LEU A 32 5.29 -4.53 8.33
C LEU A 32 5.34 -5.86 9.10
N GLU A 33 6.44 -6.61 8.99
CA GLU A 33 6.66 -7.85 9.77
C GLU A 33 6.63 -7.58 11.27
N ASP A 34 7.32 -6.55 11.75
CA ASP A 34 7.39 -6.20 13.17
C ASP A 34 6.00 -5.84 13.75
N ASN A 35 5.08 -5.37 12.90
CA ASN A 35 3.69 -5.08 13.25
C ASN A 35 2.72 -6.25 12.95
N GLY A 36 3.22 -7.40 12.53
CA GLY A 36 2.41 -8.59 12.24
C GLY A 36 1.56 -8.49 10.97
N ILE A 37 1.93 -7.61 10.03
CA ILE A 37 1.22 -7.40 8.77
C ILE A 37 1.84 -8.29 7.69
N GLU A 38 1.03 -9.17 7.12
CA GLU A 38 1.46 -10.04 6.04
C GLU A 38 1.53 -9.27 4.72
N ALA A 39 2.72 -9.19 4.14
CA ALA A 39 2.98 -8.50 2.89
C ALA A 39 3.60 -9.44 1.86
N ASP A 40 3.10 -9.39 0.62
CA ASP A 40 3.69 -10.11 -0.50
C ASP A 40 4.85 -9.29 -1.08
N VAL A 41 6.02 -9.91 -1.27
CA VAL A 41 7.26 -9.23 -1.65
C VAL A 41 7.80 -9.74 -2.96
N LYS A 42 8.10 -8.79 -3.86
CA LYS A 42 8.78 -9.06 -5.12
C LYS A 42 10.21 -8.59 -5.05
N TYR A 43 11.14 -9.52 -5.26
CA TYR A 43 12.57 -9.24 -5.30
C TYR A 43 13.05 -8.95 -6.73
N HIS A 44 14.02 -8.05 -6.87
CA HIS A 44 14.85 -7.97 -8.08
C HIS A 44 16.27 -8.41 -7.74
N PHE A 45 16.93 -9.11 -8.67
CA PHE A 45 18.31 -9.56 -8.51
C PHE A 45 19.23 -8.65 -9.31
N ASN A 46 20.20 -8.05 -8.63
CA ASN A 46 21.25 -7.31 -9.31
C ASN A 46 22.32 -8.30 -9.82
N HIS A 47 22.38 -8.50 -11.15
CA HIS A 47 23.29 -9.46 -11.78
C HIS A 47 24.78 -9.22 -11.48
N TRP A 48 25.17 -8.00 -11.07
CA TRP A 48 26.55 -7.68 -10.72
C TRP A 48 26.92 -7.98 -9.27
N PHE A 49 25.94 -8.16 -8.38
CA PHE A 49 26.18 -8.35 -6.94
C PHE A 49 25.61 -9.63 -6.34
N LEU A 50 24.82 -10.42 -7.10
CA LEU A 50 24.09 -11.61 -6.59
C LEU A 50 23.26 -11.32 -5.31
N SER A 51 22.97 -10.06 -5.03
CA SER A 51 22.11 -9.63 -3.92
C SER A 51 20.69 -9.40 -4.44
N ALA A 52 19.71 -9.89 -3.69
CA ALA A 52 18.31 -9.56 -3.91
C ALA A 52 18.00 -8.24 -3.22
N GLU A 53 17.35 -7.32 -3.92
CA GLU A 53 16.77 -6.10 -3.33
C GLU A 53 15.24 -6.20 -3.41
N ILE A 54 14.53 -5.75 -2.37
CA ILE A 54 13.06 -5.68 -2.40
C ILE A 54 12.66 -4.59 -3.40
N ALA A 55 12.03 -5.02 -4.49
CA ALA A 55 11.63 -4.15 -5.59
C ALA A 55 10.19 -3.66 -5.46
N ALA A 56 9.32 -4.49 -4.88
CA ALA A 56 7.97 -4.11 -4.53
C ALA A 56 7.45 -4.86 -3.30
N VAL A 57 6.56 -4.20 -2.56
CA VAL A 57 5.79 -4.74 -1.44
C VAL A 57 4.31 -4.59 -1.78
N LYS A 58 3.53 -5.65 -1.61
CA LYS A 58 2.09 -5.68 -1.84
C LYS A 58 1.35 -5.97 -0.55
N LEU A 59 0.30 -5.21 -0.30
CA LEU A 59 -0.58 -5.31 0.85
C LEU A 59 -2.01 -5.52 0.37
N CYS A 60 -2.74 -6.41 1.04
CA CYS A 60 -4.15 -6.68 0.75
C CYS A 60 -4.97 -6.58 2.03
N GLY A 61 -5.96 -5.68 2.06
CA GLY A 61 -6.71 -5.42 3.29
C GLY A 61 -7.63 -4.22 3.20
N ASP A 62 -7.92 -3.63 4.36
CA ASP A 62 -8.67 -2.38 4.44
C ASP A 62 -7.82 -1.21 3.91
N ARG A 63 -8.43 -0.38 3.04
CA ARG A 63 -7.72 0.74 2.42
C ARG A 63 -7.26 1.75 3.46
N GLU A 64 -8.09 2.09 4.44
CA GLU A 64 -7.77 3.14 5.40
C GLU A 64 -6.65 2.69 6.33
N GLU A 65 -6.71 1.43 6.77
CA GLU A 65 -5.66 0.81 7.58
C GLU A 65 -4.32 0.77 6.84
N ILE A 66 -4.30 0.23 5.61
CA ILE A 66 -3.07 0.14 4.81
C ILE A 66 -2.48 1.54 4.56
N ILE A 67 -3.32 2.51 4.17
CA ILE A 67 -2.86 3.86 3.90
C ILE A 67 -2.36 4.55 5.17
N ALA A 68 -3.00 4.35 6.32
CA ALA A 68 -2.54 4.89 7.60
C ALA A 68 -1.15 4.34 7.95
N ILE A 69 -0.94 3.02 7.87
CA ILE A 69 0.35 2.36 8.11
C ILE A 69 1.44 2.94 7.21
N LEU A 70 1.14 3.15 5.92
CA LEU A 70 2.09 3.74 4.98
C LEU A 70 2.41 5.18 5.35
N LEU A 71 1.41 6.00 5.63
CA LEU A 71 1.61 7.39 5.99
C LEU A 71 2.45 7.52 7.27
N ASP A 72 2.18 6.72 8.29
CA ASP A 72 2.94 6.69 9.55
C ASP A 72 4.41 6.32 9.28
N TYR A 73 4.65 5.28 8.47
CA TYR A 73 6.01 4.88 8.10
C TYR A 73 6.77 5.96 7.31
N TYR A 74 6.08 6.70 6.45
CA TYR A 74 6.69 7.72 5.60
C TYR A 74 6.74 9.12 6.25
N GLU A 75 6.00 9.37 7.33
CA GLU A 75 5.99 10.64 8.06
C GLU A 75 7.40 11.05 8.51
N GLU A 76 8.17 10.09 9.01
CA GLU A 76 9.55 10.28 9.47
C GLU A 76 10.59 10.14 8.34
N ARG A 77 10.18 9.83 7.11
CA ARG A 77 11.07 9.40 6.01
C ARG A 77 10.84 10.18 4.72
N LYS A 78 10.79 11.52 4.84
CA LYS A 78 10.64 12.47 3.73
C LYS A 78 11.58 12.17 2.56
N GLY A 79 11.05 12.23 1.33
CA GLY A 79 11.85 12.23 0.11
C GLY A 79 12.25 10.85 -0.43
N LYS A 80 11.64 9.75 0.04
CA LYS A 80 11.85 8.44 -0.60
C LYS A 80 11.18 8.37 -1.97
N ASP A 81 11.90 7.80 -2.94
CA ASP A 81 11.41 7.57 -4.30
C ASP A 81 10.61 6.26 -4.31
N VAL A 82 9.35 6.36 -3.88
CA VAL A 82 8.39 5.26 -3.89
C VAL A 82 7.13 5.66 -4.65
N GLU A 83 6.57 4.69 -5.34
CA GLU A 83 5.34 4.76 -6.10
C GLU A 83 4.34 3.79 -5.45
N VAL A 84 3.17 4.31 -5.09
CA VAL A 84 2.10 3.55 -4.45
C VAL A 84 0.97 3.43 -5.44
N THR A 85 0.64 2.20 -5.82
CA THR A 85 -0.48 1.88 -6.71
C THR A 85 -1.58 1.19 -5.92
N ILE A 86 -2.79 1.73 -5.97
CA ILE A 86 -3.97 1.20 -5.28
C ILE A 86 -4.91 0.57 -6.32
N ASN A 87 -5.32 -0.67 -6.07
CA ASN A 87 -6.19 -1.50 -6.90
C ASN A 87 -5.76 -1.62 -8.38
N ASN A 88 -4.47 -1.38 -8.69
CA ASN A 88 -3.94 -1.27 -10.06
C ASN A 88 -4.59 -0.16 -10.91
N GLU A 89 -5.25 0.81 -10.28
CA GLU A 89 -5.97 1.90 -10.94
C GLU A 89 -5.36 3.26 -10.60
N GLU A 90 -5.01 3.48 -9.33
CA GLU A 90 -4.55 4.78 -8.84
C GLU A 90 -3.09 4.74 -8.47
N THR A 91 -2.27 5.61 -9.06
CA THR A 91 -0.83 5.67 -8.77
C THR A 91 -0.44 7.01 -8.17
N VAL A 92 0.08 6.97 -6.95
CA VAL A 92 0.57 8.15 -6.20
C VAL A 92 2.07 8.04 -6.00
N SER A 93 2.81 9.00 -6.55
CA SER A 93 4.26 9.12 -6.32
C SER A 93 4.54 9.95 -5.07
N PHE A 94 5.42 9.45 -4.20
CA PHE A 94 5.85 10.14 -2.97
C PHE A 94 7.10 11.01 -3.22
N LYS A 95 7.69 10.92 -4.43
CA LYS A 95 8.96 11.56 -4.77
C LYS A 95 8.89 13.07 -4.64
N GLY A 96 9.71 13.63 -3.74
CA GLY A 96 9.84 15.08 -3.56
C GLY A 96 8.58 15.78 -3.05
N LYS A 97 7.59 15.03 -2.54
CA LYS A 97 6.36 15.56 -1.97
C LYS A 97 6.40 15.54 -0.44
N ASP A 98 5.76 16.52 0.17
CA ASP A 98 5.45 16.48 1.60
C ASP A 98 4.27 15.55 1.89
N ILE A 99 4.27 14.97 3.10
CA ILE A 99 3.24 14.03 3.55
C ILE A 99 1.84 14.64 3.54
N ALA A 100 1.72 15.95 3.80
CA ALA A 100 0.45 16.66 3.69
C ALA A 100 -0.12 16.64 2.26
N ALA A 101 0.74 16.80 1.24
CA ALA A 101 0.32 16.73 -0.16
C ALA A 101 -0.07 15.30 -0.56
N ILE A 102 0.71 14.30 -0.12
CA ILE A 102 0.41 12.88 -0.33
C ILE A 102 -0.93 12.49 0.30
N ARG A 103 -1.19 12.93 1.54
CA ARG A 103 -2.49 12.73 2.22
C ARG A 103 -3.64 13.35 1.43
N GLN A 104 -3.45 14.54 0.87
CA GLN A 104 -4.48 15.21 0.08
C GLN A 104 -4.78 14.44 -1.21
N GLU A 105 -3.75 14.00 -1.96
CA GLU A 105 -3.95 13.21 -3.18
C GLU A 105 -4.68 11.89 -2.90
N LEU A 106 -4.28 11.16 -1.85
CA LEU A 106 -4.94 9.91 -1.46
C LEU A 106 -6.41 10.10 -1.03
N ASN A 107 -6.74 11.24 -0.43
CA ASN A 107 -8.12 11.60 -0.04
C ASN A 107 -8.98 12.01 -1.24
N VAL A 108 -8.43 12.76 -2.20
CA VAL A 108 -9.13 13.13 -3.45
C VAL A 108 -9.45 11.86 -4.24
N SER A 109 -8.46 10.98 -4.40
CA SER A 109 -8.62 9.64 -4.99
C SER A 109 -9.77 8.82 -4.38
N LYS A 110 -9.91 8.84 -3.03
CA LYS A 110 -11.00 8.17 -2.33
C LYS A 110 -12.38 8.75 -2.71
N GLN A 111 -12.50 10.06 -2.91
CA GLN A 111 -13.75 10.72 -3.27
C GLN A 111 -14.16 10.42 -4.72
N GLU A 112 -13.21 10.49 -5.66
CA GLU A 112 -13.49 10.22 -7.08
C GLU A 112 -13.97 8.78 -7.34
N LEU A 113 -13.42 7.81 -6.60
CA LEU A 113 -13.89 6.42 -6.61
C LEU A 113 -15.30 6.27 -6.00
N ALA A 114 -15.59 6.99 -4.92
CA ALA A 114 -16.90 6.96 -4.28
C ALA A 114 -17.99 7.63 -5.12
N GLU A 115 -17.63 8.61 -5.97
CA GLU A 115 -18.55 9.31 -6.88
C GLU A 115 -18.73 8.59 -8.22
N SER A 116 -17.83 7.66 -8.57
CA SER A 116 -17.90 6.87 -9.82
C SER A 116 -18.64 5.52 -9.66
N MET A 117 -19.05 5.16 -8.45
CA MET A 117 -19.87 3.98 -8.13
C MET A 117 -21.34 4.33 -7.91
#